data_AF-R6RS79-F1
#
_entry.id   AF-R6RS79-F1
#
_cell.length_a   1.000
_cell.length_b   1.000
_cell.length_c   1.000
_cell.angle_alpha   90.00
_cell.angle_beta   90.00
_cell.angle_gamma   90.00
#
_symmetry.space_group_name_H-M   'P 1'
#
loop_
_entity.id
_entity.type
_entity.pdbx_description
1 polymer ?
#
loop_
_entity_poly.entity_id
_entity_poly.type
_entity_poly.pdbx_seq_one_letter_code
_entity_poly.pdbx_strand_id
1 'polypeptide(L)'
;MENKLKRSKKFCVCLLDFFTCFILTLTLFFIGEAINTSLPSYNSQQNNIQQTQDNLTKIVIESKLSYLKEDNYLAQTSDVTYSYIIRQTYKQIDSQKKNNSFFKDTKDIDATNDSLYFYYQTYIVTHKNDYHDFSKLMNINQYKEKLFKNVKNEENEIFILENYPYFTNETADKIYSYLVEKNQDYLPTYQLIYNTYLNILEETINQYMELYTPYSSLVTSYNQEIDTFYQIKITILLISYFIAITIIYFVFPCIFKDGKTLFMKLFSLKATSIENEQITWPFNIIKAICLFIIYMIIPSLVGIIVLGGYSGILMIFTYFLDIFNLFSLAILSILLIICSMLFTFTKKEKKQTFSEFASLMVVIEDPNPKSINVNGKTFIISQ
;
A
#
# COMPACT_ATOMS: atom_id res chain seq x y z
N MET A 1 6.54 -30.19 39.65
CA MET A 1 7.34 -31.00 38.71
C MET A 1 8.08 -30.06 37.79
N GLU A 2 9.41 -30.12 37.78
CA GLU A 2 10.24 -29.22 36.97
C GLU A 2 10.28 -29.67 35.51
N ASN A 3 9.82 -28.82 34.59
CA ASN A 3 9.83 -29.12 33.17
C ASN A 3 11.25 -29.03 32.60
N LYS A 4 11.86 -30.18 32.28
CA LYS A 4 13.22 -30.27 31.71
C LYS A 4 13.33 -29.73 30.28
N LEU A 5 12.21 -29.46 29.60
CA LEU A 5 12.22 -28.92 28.24
C LEU A 5 12.97 -27.59 28.14
N LYS A 6 13.93 -27.50 27.21
CA LYS A 6 14.64 -26.25 26.91
C LYS A 6 13.68 -25.25 26.25
N ARG A 7 13.67 -24.00 26.75
CA ARG A 7 12.84 -22.91 26.20
C ARG A 7 13.10 -22.67 24.71
N SER A 8 14.36 -22.77 24.26
CA SER A 8 14.74 -22.62 22.86
C SER A 8 14.13 -23.68 21.95
N LYS A 9 14.10 -24.95 22.39
CA LYS A 9 13.46 -26.05 21.64
C LYS A 9 11.96 -25.80 21.48
N LYS A 10 11.29 -25.37 22.56
CA LYS A 10 9.87 -25.01 22.52
C LYS A 10 9.59 -23.82 21.59
N PHE A 11 10.39 -22.76 21.72
CA PHE A 11 10.28 -21.58 20.86
C PHE A 11 10.44 -21.95 19.38
N CYS A 12 11.43 -22.79 19.05
CA CYS A 12 11.66 -23.27 17.68
C CYS A 12 10.44 -24.03 17.14
N VAL A 13 9.84 -24.93 17.92
CA VAL A 13 8.62 -25.65 17.51
C VAL A 13 7.45 -24.70 17.26
N CYS A 14 7.20 -23.75 18.17
CA CYS A 14 6.14 -22.75 17.99
C CYS A 14 6.38 -21.88 16.74
N LEU A 15 7.63 -21.52 16.47
CA LEU A 15 8.01 -20.72 15.31
C LEU A 15 7.82 -21.50 14.00
N LEU A 16 8.15 -22.79 13.97
CA LEU A 16 7.93 -23.64 12.80
C LEU A 16 6.45 -23.89 12.54
N ASP A 17 5.64 -24.13 13.58
CA ASP A 17 4.19 -24.22 13.46
C ASP A 17 3.60 -22.90 12.93
N PHE A 18 4.10 -21.75 13.41
CA PHE A 18 3.69 -20.42 12.92
C PHE A 18 4.00 -20.24 11.42
N PHE A 19 5.23 -20.54 10.99
CA PHE A 19 5.60 -20.44 9.56
C PHE A 19 4.79 -21.40 8.69
N THR A 20 4.47 -22.58 9.21
CA THR A 20 3.63 -23.54 8.50
C THR A 20 2.21 -23.02 8.35
N CYS A 21 1.66 -22.37 9.39
CA CYS A 21 0.36 -21.71 9.33
C CYS A 21 0.35 -20.57 8.34
N PHE A 22 1.41 -19.77 8.34
CA PHE A 22 1.61 -18.68 7.38
C PHE A 22 1.68 -19.20 5.93
N ILE A 23 2.53 -20.19 5.63
CA ILE A 23 2.66 -20.77 4.28
C ILE A 23 1.35 -21.42 3.83
N LEU A 24 0.68 -22.14 4.72
CA LEU A 24 -0.60 -22.78 4.41
C LEU A 24 -1.69 -21.73 4.15
N THR A 25 -1.74 -20.65 4.93
CA THR A 25 -2.66 -19.52 4.71
C THR A 25 -2.41 -18.88 3.35
N LEU A 26 -1.15 -18.62 3.00
CA LEU A 26 -0.76 -18.07 1.70
C LEU A 26 -1.16 -18.99 0.55
N THR A 27 -0.93 -20.30 0.70
CA THR A 27 -1.29 -21.30 -0.32
C THR A 27 -2.81 -21.38 -0.52
N LEU A 28 -3.57 -21.45 0.58
CA LEU A 28 -5.03 -21.47 0.56
C LEU A 28 -5.61 -20.17 0.00
N PHE A 29 -4.98 -19.03 0.28
CA PHE A 29 -5.36 -17.75 -0.28
C PHE A 29 -5.27 -17.78 -1.82
N PHE A 30 -4.17 -18.27 -2.39
CA PHE A 30 -4.04 -18.37 -3.85
C PHE A 30 -5.04 -19.36 -4.47
N ILE A 31 -5.39 -20.44 -3.76
CA ILE A 31 -6.47 -21.35 -4.19
C ILE A 31 -7.82 -20.62 -4.19
N GLY A 32 -8.13 -19.89 -3.12
CA GLY A 32 -9.35 -19.08 -3.02
C GLY A 32 -9.42 -18.00 -4.10
N GLU A 33 -8.28 -17.38 -4.42
CA GLU A 33 -8.14 -16.39 -5.48
C GLU A 33 -8.40 -17.00 -6.87
N ALA A 34 -7.86 -18.19 -7.15
CA ALA A 34 -8.11 -18.91 -8.39
C ALA A 34 -9.60 -19.26 -8.56
N ILE A 35 -10.29 -19.60 -7.47
CA ILE A 35 -11.74 -19.81 -7.50
C ILE A 35 -12.45 -18.47 -7.76
N ASN A 36 -12.07 -17.40 -7.08
CA ASN A 36 -12.73 -16.11 -7.18
C ASN A 36 -12.58 -15.46 -8.57
N THR A 37 -11.40 -15.58 -9.19
CA THR A 37 -11.15 -15.11 -10.57
C THR A 37 -11.99 -15.83 -11.64
N SER A 38 -12.49 -17.03 -11.34
CA SER A 38 -13.44 -17.73 -12.22
C SER A 38 -14.87 -17.21 -12.12
N LEU A 39 -15.20 -16.39 -11.12
CA LEU A 39 -16.54 -15.85 -10.92
C LEU A 39 -16.79 -14.65 -11.85
N PRO A 40 -17.89 -14.63 -12.62
CA PRO A 40 -18.23 -13.50 -13.49
C PRO A 40 -18.38 -12.17 -12.74
N SER A 41 -18.88 -12.21 -11.50
CA SER A 41 -19.03 -11.02 -10.64
C SER A 41 -17.69 -10.37 -10.31
N TYR A 42 -16.65 -11.17 -10.04
CA TYR A 42 -15.32 -10.67 -9.76
C TYR A 42 -14.67 -10.02 -10.99
N ASN A 43 -14.80 -10.69 -12.15
CA ASN A 43 -14.30 -10.14 -13.41
C ASN A 43 -15.02 -8.84 -13.80
N SER A 44 -16.33 -8.76 -13.55
CA SER A 44 -17.09 -7.52 -13.73
C SER A 44 -16.58 -6.42 -12.82
N GLN A 45 -16.28 -6.71 -11.55
CA GLN A 45 -15.75 -5.72 -10.60
C GLN A 45 -14.38 -5.19 -11.05
N GLN A 46 -13.48 -6.07 -11.48
CA GLN A 46 -12.17 -5.69 -11.96
C GLN A 46 -12.25 -4.82 -13.23
N ASN A 47 -13.17 -5.16 -14.14
CA ASN A 47 -13.42 -4.36 -15.35
C ASN A 47 -13.99 -2.98 -15.00
N ASN A 48 -14.91 -2.90 -14.02
CA ASN A 48 -15.46 -1.62 -13.58
C ASN A 48 -14.37 -0.73 -12.98
N ILE A 49 -13.52 -1.27 -12.10
CA ILE A 49 -12.38 -0.54 -11.54
C ILE A 49 -11.49 0.03 -12.65
N GLN A 50 -11.15 -0.79 -13.66
CA GLN A 50 -10.33 -0.35 -14.78
C GLN A 50 -11.03 0.74 -15.60
N GLN A 51 -12.32 0.58 -15.92
CA GLN A 51 -13.09 1.58 -16.66
C GLN A 51 -13.20 2.90 -15.90
N THR A 52 -13.45 2.86 -14.59
CA THR A 52 -13.49 4.05 -13.75
C THR A 52 -12.13 4.73 -13.70
N GLN A 53 -11.04 3.97 -13.59
CA GLN A 53 -9.67 4.49 -13.63
C GLN A 53 -9.33 5.14 -14.99
N ASP A 54 -9.73 4.51 -16.10
CA ASP A 54 -9.51 5.04 -17.45
C ASP A 54 -10.30 6.35 -17.64
N ASN A 55 -11.53 6.41 -17.14
CA ASN A 55 -12.36 7.61 -17.17
C ASN A 55 -11.75 8.74 -16.30
N LEU A 56 -11.28 8.44 -15.10
CA LEU A 56 -10.57 9.39 -14.24
C LEU A 56 -9.32 9.95 -14.93
N THR A 57 -8.54 9.08 -15.56
CA THR A 57 -7.34 9.46 -16.30
C THR A 57 -7.70 10.37 -17.48
N LYS A 58 -8.74 10.02 -18.22
CA LYS A 58 -9.23 10.78 -19.36
C LYS A 58 -9.65 12.21 -18.98
N ILE A 59 -10.46 12.39 -17.93
CA ILE A 59 -10.93 13.73 -17.55
C ILE A 59 -9.79 14.63 -17.05
N VAL A 60 -8.76 14.05 -16.41
CA VAL A 60 -7.56 14.79 -16.00
C VAL A 60 -6.74 15.22 -17.21
N ILE A 61 -6.62 14.36 -18.23
CA ILE A 61 -5.92 14.72 -19.48
C ILE A 61 -6.70 15.79 -20.25
N GLU A 62 -8.03 15.70 -20.30
CA GLU A 62 -8.90 16.70 -20.94
C GLU A 62 -8.77 18.08 -20.29
N SER A 63 -8.57 18.14 -18.96
CA SER A 63 -8.31 19.41 -18.25
C SER A 63 -6.89 19.97 -18.48
N LYS A 64 -5.98 19.14 -19.00
CA LYS A 64 -4.54 19.41 -19.18
C LYS A 64 -3.77 19.73 -17.89
N LEU A 65 -4.36 19.51 -16.72
CA LEU A 65 -3.66 19.65 -15.44
C LEU A 65 -2.58 18.58 -15.26
N SER A 66 -2.63 17.49 -16.03
CA SER A 66 -1.55 16.51 -16.20
C SER A 66 -1.58 15.91 -17.62
N TYR A 67 -0.61 15.05 -17.95
CA TYR A 67 -0.48 14.33 -19.21
C TYR A 67 0.11 12.93 -18.97
N LEU A 68 -0.08 12.00 -19.91
CA LEU A 68 0.52 10.66 -19.83
C LEU A 68 2.00 10.69 -20.21
N LYS A 69 2.83 10.07 -19.38
CA LYS A 69 4.22 9.72 -19.69
C LYS A 69 4.29 8.41 -20.48
N GLU A 70 5.50 8.05 -20.94
CA GLU A 70 5.77 6.85 -21.75
C GLU A 70 5.25 5.54 -21.13
N ASP A 71 5.20 5.47 -19.79
CA ASP A 71 4.73 4.30 -19.03
C ASP A 71 3.22 4.33 -18.71
N ASN A 72 2.43 5.19 -19.36
CA ASN A 72 0.99 5.40 -19.10
C ASN A 72 0.65 5.89 -17.68
N TYR A 73 1.60 6.45 -16.93
CA TYR A 73 1.33 7.15 -15.69
C TYR A 73 1.11 8.65 -15.94
N LEU A 74 0.24 9.27 -15.14
CA LEU A 74 0.07 10.72 -15.13
C LEU A 74 1.35 11.41 -14.64
N ALA A 75 1.76 12.46 -15.34
CA ALA A 75 2.87 13.31 -14.96
C ALA A 75 2.60 13.97 -13.60
N GLN A 76 3.63 14.04 -12.76
CA GLN A 76 3.54 14.73 -11.47
C GLN A 76 3.48 16.25 -11.70
N THR A 77 3.01 16.99 -10.69
CA THR A 77 2.94 18.47 -10.75
C THR A 77 4.30 19.12 -11.04
N SER A 78 5.38 18.52 -10.53
CA SER A 78 6.76 18.91 -10.83
C SER A 78 7.11 18.77 -12.31
N ASP A 79 6.68 17.68 -12.96
CA ASP A 79 6.92 17.43 -14.38
C ASP A 79 6.14 18.41 -15.29
N VAL A 80 4.90 18.72 -14.91
CA VAL A 80 4.07 19.70 -15.62
C VAL A 80 4.68 21.09 -15.52
N THR A 81 5.11 21.48 -14.31
CA THR A 81 5.80 22.75 -14.05
C THR A 81 7.12 22.84 -14.82
N TYR A 82 7.92 21.79 -14.80
CA TYR A 82 9.18 21.73 -15.53
C TYR A 82 8.97 21.85 -17.04
N SER A 83 7.96 21.15 -17.59
CA SER A 83 7.57 21.27 -19.00
C SER A 83 7.13 22.69 -19.36
N TYR A 84 6.41 23.39 -18.48
CA TYR A 84 6.04 24.80 -18.71
C TYR A 84 7.28 25.68 -18.87
N ILE A 85 8.24 25.59 -17.95
CA ILE A 85 9.48 26.39 -17.98
C ILE A 85 10.31 26.08 -19.22
N ILE A 86 10.48 24.79 -19.55
CA ILE A 86 11.22 24.37 -20.75
C ILE A 86 10.60 24.98 -22.01
N ARG A 87 9.28 24.87 -22.18
CA ARG A 87 8.62 25.33 -23.42
C ARG A 87 8.58 26.86 -23.50
N GLN A 88 8.43 27.55 -22.36
CA GLN A 88 8.57 29.02 -22.28
C GLN A 88 9.97 29.48 -22.66
N THR A 89 11.00 28.80 -22.14
CA THR A 89 12.40 29.06 -22.49
C THR A 89 12.64 28.81 -23.97
N TYR A 90 12.26 27.63 -24.45
CA TYR A 90 12.39 27.24 -25.85
C TYR A 90 11.75 28.25 -26.77
N LYS A 91 10.55 28.74 -26.48
CA LYS A 91 9.86 29.72 -27.34
C LYS A 91 10.70 30.96 -27.66
N GLN A 92 11.44 31.47 -26.67
CA GLN A 92 12.04 32.81 -26.66
C GLN A 92 13.56 32.83 -26.86
N ILE A 93 14.25 31.70 -26.66
CA ILE A 93 15.69 31.59 -26.99
C ILE A 93 15.92 31.66 -28.51
N ASP A 94 17.13 32.07 -28.89
CA ASP A 94 17.55 32.14 -30.29
C ASP A 94 17.54 30.76 -31.00
N SER A 95 17.52 30.80 -32.33
CA SER A 95 17.44 29.59 -33.17
C SER A 95 18.67 28.68 -33.05
N GLN A 96 19.83 29.20 -32.65
CA GLN A 96 21.04 28.39 -32.45
C GLN A 96 20.92 27.56 -31.17
N LYS A 97 20.45 28.17 -30.08
CA LYS A 97 20.18 27.53 -28.79
C LYS A 97 19.05 26.50 -28.88
N LYS A 98 18.04 26.74 -29.72
CA LYS A 98 16.96 25.77 -30.01
C LYS A 98 17.47 24.43 -30.55
N ASN A 99 18.60 24.41 -31.26
CA ASN A 99 19.19 23.19 -31.81
C ASN A 99 19.93 22.34 -30.76
N ASN A 100 20.02 22.78 -29.50
CA ASN A 100 20.62 21.99 -28.44
C ASN A 100 19.82 20.72 -28.16
N SER A 101 20.52 19.58 -27.98
CA SER A 101 19.90 18.28 -27.71
C SER A 101 18.99 18.25 -26.48
N PHE A 102 19.17 19.18 -25.54
CA PHE A 102 18.30 19.35 -24.37
C PHE A 102 16.85 19.64 -24.76
N PHE A 103 16.61 20.38 -25.85
CA PHE A 103 15.27 20.73 -26.32
C PHE A 103 14.72 19.77 -27.39
N LYS A 104 15.33 18.59 -27.53
CA LYS A 104 14.83 17.57 -28.46
C LYS A 104 13.34 17.29 -28.16
N ASP A 105 12.54 17.28 -29.22
CA ASP A 105 11.07 17.05 -29.17
C ASP A 105 10.26 18.13 -28.41
N THR A 106 10.87 19.25 -28.01
CA THR A 106 10.18 20.39 -27.40
C THR A 106 9.44 21.20 -28.46
N LYS A 107 8.19 21.57 -28.15
CA LYS A 107 7.36 22.43 -29.01
C LYS A 107 7.18 23.80 -28.36
N ASP A 108 6.98 24.81 -29.20
CA ASP A 108 6.62 26.15 -28.77
C ASP A 108 5.39 26.12 -27.86
N ILE A 109 5.47 26.82 -26.72
CA ILE A 109 4.33 26.98 -25.83
C ILE A 109 3.30 27.96 -26.44
N ASP A 110 2.03 27.72 -26.17
CA ASP A 110 0.92 28.61 -26.51
C ASP A 110 -0.26 28.43 -25.54
N ALA A 111 -1.33 29.21 -25.75
CA ALA A 111 -2.55 29.18 -24.94
C ALA A 111 -3.26 27.80 -24.91
N THR A 112 -2.97 26.91 -25.85
CA THR A 112 -3.59 25.59 -25.94
C THR A 112 -2.76 24.50 -25.28
N ASN A 113 -1.45 24.67 -25.14
CA ASN A 113 -0.56 23.61 -24.63
C ASN A 113 0.11 23.96 -23.28
N ASP A 114 -0.14 25.16 -22.76
CA ASP A 114 0.06 25.54 -21.36
C ASP A 114 -1.10 25.03 -20.50
N SER A 115 -0.80 24.20 -19.51
CA SER A 115 -1.77 23.59 -18.61
C SER A 115 -2.65 24.60 -17.88
N LEU A 116 -2.06 25.57 -17.18
CA LEU A 116 -2.81 26.53 -16.37
C LEU A 116 -3.57 27.53 -17.25
N TYR A 117 -2.92 28.01 -18.32
CA TYR A 117 -3.57 28.93 -19.23
C TYR A 117 -4.78 28.28 -19.92
N PHE A 118 -4.62 27.07 -20.46
CA PHE A 118 -5.72 26.33 -21.09
C PHE A 118 -6.85 26.06 -20.10
N TYR A 119 -6.50 25.66 -18.88
CA TYR A 119 -7.48 25.37 -17.84
C TYR A 119 -8.38 26.58 -17.56
N TYR A 120 -7.78 27.74 -17.26
CA TYR A 120 -8.50 28.95 -16.90
C TYR A 120 -9.16 29.67 -18.09
N GLN A 121 -8.57 29.59 -19.29
CA GLN A 121 -9.11 30.25 -20.49
C GLN A 121 -10.22 29.43 -21.17
N THR A 122 -10.08 28.11 -21.17
CA THR A 122 -10.93 27.22 -21.99
C THR A 122 -11.67 26.23 -21.11
N TYR A 123 -10.97 25.39 -20.35
CA TYR A 123 -11.60 24.23 -19.71
C TYR A 123 -12.70 24.61 -18.71
N ILE A 124 -12.41 25.53 -17.77
CA ILE A 124 -13.40 25.94 -16.76
C ILE A 124 -14.60 26.67 -17.39
N VAL A 125 -14.38 27.38 -18.50
CA VAL A 125 -15.43 28.13 -19.20
C VAL A 125 -16.38 27.16 -19.90
N THR A 126 -15.82 26.14 -20.58
CA THR A 126 -16.59 25.09 -21.25
C THR A 126 -17.39 24.24 -20.26
N HIS A 127 -16.82 23.94 -19.08
CA HIS A 127 -17.43 23.05 -18.08
C HIS A 127 -18.04 23.79 -16.89
N LYS A 128 -18.38 25.09 -17.04
CA LYS A 128 -18.85 25.93 -15.94
C LYS A 128 -19.99 25.31 -15.10
N ASN A 129 -20.91 24.61 -15.76
CA ASN A 129 -22.09 24.02 -15.12
C ASN A 129 -21.79 22.73 -14.33
N ASP A 130 -20.60 22.15 -14.51
CA ASP A 130 -20.17 20.92 -13.84
C ASP A 130 -19.43 21.20 -12.51
N TYR A 131 -19.29 22.48 -12.15
CA TYR A 131 -18.73 22.92 -10.87
C TYR A 131 -19.85 23.34 -9.92
N HIS A 132 -19.86 22.76 -8.71
CA HIS A 132 -20.90 23.05 -7.72
C HIS A 132 -20.72 24.42 -7.02
N ASP A 133 -19.54 25.04 -7.12
CA ASP A 133 -19.29 26.41 -6.65
C ASP A 133 -18.30 27.14 -7.57
N PHE A 134 -18.72 27.35 -8.82
CA PHE A 134 -17.91 28.03 -9.83
C PHE A 134 -17.41 29.43 -9.38
N SER A 135 -18.15 30.10 -8.48
CA SER A 135 -17.81 31.44 -8.02
C SER A 135 -16.50 31.52 -7.22
N LYS A 136 -16.10 30.41 -6.59
CA LYS A 136 -14.83 30.28 -5.87
C LYS A 136 -13.63 30.08 -6.77
N LEU A 137 -13.84 29.68 -8.03
CA LEU A 137 -12.75 29.44 -8.95
C LEU A 137 -12.10 30.74 -9.38
N MET A 138 -10.77 30.70 -9.44
CA MET A 138 -9.98 31.75 -10.06
C MET A 138 -10.35 31.86 -11.54
N ASN A 139 -10.55 33.08 -12.04
CA ASN A 139 -10.69 33.33 -13.47
C ASN A 139 -9.32 33.62 -14.12
N ILE A 140 -9.27 33.67 -15.45
CA ILE A 140 -8.02 33.91 -16.20
C ILE A 140 -7.29 35.20 -15.78
N ASN A 141 -8.02 36.27 -15.44
CA ASN A 141 -7.39 37.54 -15.03
C ASN A 141 -6.75 37.41 -13.65
N GLN A 142 -7.41 36.74 -12.71
CA GLN A 142 -6.86 36.46 -11.38
C GLN A 142 -5.65 35.51 -11.46
N TYR A 143 -5.68 34.51 -12.34
CA TYR A 143 -4.52 33.65 -12.62
C TYR A 143 -3.33 34.46 -13.12
N LYS A 144 -3.57 35.29 -14.15
CA LYS A 144 -2.55 36.18 -14.71
C LYS A 144 -1.98 37.11 -13.64
N GLU A 145 -2.85 37.75 -12.85
CA GLU A 145 -2.42 38.63 -11.76
C GLU A 145 -1.56 37.88 -10.74
N LYS A 146 -1.96 36.67 -10.32
CA LYS A 146 -1.22 35.86 -9.35
C LYS A 146 0.13 35.42 -9.89
N LEU A 147 0.19 34.95 -11.13
CA LEU A 147 1.45 34.59 -11.80
C LEU A 147 2.37 35.81 -11.90
N PHE A 148 1.88 36.94 -12.42
CA PHE A 148 2.73 38.10 -12.65
C PHE A 148 3.14 38.80 -11.36
N LYS A 149 2.25 38.92 -10.37
CA LYS A 149 2.57 39.56 -9.08
C LYS A 149 3.62 38.78 -8.31
N ASN A 150 3.53 37.45 -8.31
CA ASN A 150 4.45 36.61 -7.54
C ASN A 150 5.77 36.36 -8.27
N VAL A 151 5.80 36.55 -9.59
CA VAL A 151 7.03 36.43 -10.39
C VAL A 151 7.72 37.78 -10.58
N LYS A 152 7.09 38.93 -10.29
CA LYS A 152 7.74 40.26 -10.39
C LYS A 152 8.97 40.34 -9.49
N ASN A 153 10.10 40.71 -10.09
CA ASN A 153 11.27 41.24 -9.39
C ASN A 153 11.39 42.72 -9.74
N GLU A 154 11.66 43.59 -8.77
CA GLU A 154 11.54 45.07 -8.91
C GLU A 154 12.39 45.68 -10.04
N GLU A 155 13.31 44.92 -10.63
CA GLU A 155 14.25 45.36 -11.65
C GLU A 155 14.14 44.67 -13.02
N ASN A 156 13.28 43.65 -13.22
CA ASN A 156 13.22 42.90 -14.48
C ASN A 156 11.81 42.45 -14.89
N GLU A 157 11.40 42.81 -16.11
CA GLU A 157 10.21 42.24 -16.75
C GLU A 157 10.47 40.78 -17.14
N ILE A 158 9.88 39.85 -16.40
CA ILE A 158 10.03 38.41 -16.68
C ILE A 158 9.16 37.97 -17.86
N PHE A 159 8.02 38.64 -18.08
CA PHE A 159 7.06 38.28 -19.12
C PHE A 159 6.79 39.42 -20.10
N ILE A 160 6.67 39.07 -21.38
CA ILE A 160 6.04 39.88 -22.42
C ILE A 160 4.53 39.63 -22.36
N LEU A 161 3.74 40.67 -22.14
CA LEU A 161 2.29 40.59 -21.96
C LEU A 161 1.54 40.80 -23.27
N GLU A 162 1.48 39.76 -24.11
CA GLU A 162 0.62 39.72 -25.31
C GLU A 162 -0.70 38.97 -25.04
N ASN A 163 -1.38 38.52 -26.10
CA ASN A 163 -2.58 37.67 -26.00
C ASN A 163 -2.34 36.40 -25.14
N TYR A 164 -1.12 35.86 -25.18
CA TYR A 164 -0.60 34.84 -24.27
C TYR A 164 0.76 35.32 -23.71
N PRO A 165 1.03 35.17 -22.41
CA PRO A 165 2.28 35.65 -21.82
C PRO A 165 3.46 34.73 -22.11
N TYR A 166 4.55 35.32 -22.60
CA TYR A 166 5.81 34.61 -22.83
C TYR A 166 6.93 35.16 -21.96
N PHE A 167 7.99 34.40 -21.71
CA PHE A 167 9.21 34.97 -21.15
C PHE A 167 9.77 36.10 -22.02
N THR A 168 10.47 37.06 -21.40
CA THR A 168 11.38 37.94 -22.14
C THR A 168 12.59 37.15 -22.63
N ASN A 169 13.23 37.60 -23.72
CA ASN A 169 14.46 36.98 -24.23
C ASN A 169 15.53 36.87 -23.13
N GLU A 170 15.68 37.92 -22.33
CA GLU A 170 16.62 37.93 -21.20
C GLU A 170 16.29 36.85 -20.16
N THR A 171 15.03 36.69 -19.79
CA THR A 171 14.63 35.64 -18.85
C THR A 171 14.89 34.26 -19.43
N ALA A 172 14.50 34.05 -20.69
CA ALA A 172 14.73 32.77 -21.37
C ALA A 172 16.22 32.43 -21.43
N ASP A 173 17.09 33.41 -21.70
CA ASP A 173 18.53 33.22 -21.69
C ASP A 173 19.08 32.88 -20.30
N LYS A 174 18.62 33.56 -19.23
CA LYS A 174 19.00 33.22 -17.85
C LYS A 174 18.62 31.78 -17.49
N ILE A 175 17.41 31.36 -17.86
CA ILE A 175 16.92 30.00 -17.62
C ILE A 175 17.69 28.98 -18.46
N TYR A 176 17.99 29.28 -19.72
CA TYR A 176 18.83 28.44 -20.58
C TYR A 176 20.21 28.22 -19.96
N SER A 177 20.88 29.30 -19.54
CA SER A 177 22.20 29.23 -18.92
C SER A 177 22.18 28.39 -17.65
N TYR A 178 21.11 28.44 -16.85
CA TYR A 178 20.97 27.55 -15.69
C TYR A 178 20.74 26.08 -16.09
N LEU A 179 19.74 25.80 -16.95
CA LEU A 179 19.32 24.43 -17.27
C LEU A 179 20.34 23.68 -18.14
N VAL A 180 20.93 24.37 -19.11
CA VAL A 180 21.79 23.77 -20.15
C VAL A 180 23.27 24.01 -19.85
N GLU A 181 23.67 25.26 -19.60
CA GLU A 181 25.07 25.63 -19.35
C GLU A 181 25.50 25.42 -17.89
N LYS A 182 24.55 25.08 -17.01
CA LYS A 182 24.75 24.81 -15.58
C LYS A 182 25.26 26.02 -14.79
N ASN A 183 25.00 27.24 -15.26
CA ASN A 183 25.30 28.48 -14.54
C ASN A 183 24.37 28.65 -13.32
N GLN A 184 24.94 28.56 -12.12
CA GLN A 184 24.19 28.64 -10.86
C GLN A 184 23.71 30.06 -10.50
N ASP A 185 24.27 31.11 -11.11
CA ASP A 185 23.91 32.49 -10.82
C ASP A 185 22.42 32.77 -11.14
N TYR A 186 21.83 32.00 -12.05
CA TYR A 186 20.44 32.14 -12.47
C TYR A 186 19.48 31.15 -11.79
N LEU A 187 19.96 30.35 -10.82
CA LEU A 187 19.12 29.50 -9.98
C LEU A 187 17.98 30.28 -9.28
N PRO A 188 18.19 31.49 -8.71
CA PRO A 188 17.10 32.23 -8.05
C PRO A 188 15.96 32.59 -9.01
N THR A 189 16.28 32.99 -10.24
CA THR A 189 15.26 33.29 -11.28
C THR A 189 14.48 32.04 -11.65
N TYR A 190 15.18 30.91 -11.85
CA TYR A 190 14.53 29.63 -12.12
C TYR A 190 13.60 29.21 -10.97
N GLN A 191 14.08 29.24 -9.73
CA GLN A 191 13.31 28.83 -8.55
C GLN A 191 12.08 29.72 -8.33
N LEU A 192 12.20 31.04 -8.56
CA LEU A 192 11.08 31.97 -8.44
C LEU A 192 9.93 31.58 -9.39
N ILE A 193 10.25 31.34 -10.66
CA ILE A 193 9.25 30.99 -11.68
C ILE A 193 8.69 29.58 -11.41
N TYR A 194 9.58 28.61 -11.14
CA TYR A 194 9.20 27.23 -10.86
C TYR A 194 8.25 27.13 -9.66
N ASN A 195 8.64 27.69 -8.52
CA ASN A 195 7.83 27.62 -7.31
C ASN A 195 6.50 28.37 -7.48
N THR A 196 6.50 29.50 -8.18
CA THR A 196 5.25 30.24 -8.40
C THR A 196 4.27 29.44 -9.26
N TYR A 197 4.73 28.89 -10.39
CA TYR A 197 3.87 28.10 -11.25
C TYR A 197 3.41 26.80 -10.55
N LEU A 198 4.31 26.11 -9.85
CA LEU A 198 3.99 24.90 -9.08
C LEU A 198 2.90 25.18 -8.04
N ASN A 199 3.04 26.24 -7.25
CA ASN A 199 2.08 26.59 -6.21
C ASN A 199 0.68 26.89 -6.79
N ILE A 200 0.62 27.60 -7.92
CA ILE A 200 -0.65 27.86 -8.59
C ILE A 200 -1.23 26.54 -9.11
N LEU A 201 -0.42 25.70 -9.75
CA LEU A 201 -0.86 24.39 -10.26
C LEU A 201 -1.41 23.47 -9.18
N GLU A 202 -0.74 23.38 -8.03
CA GLU A 202 -1.20 22.59 -6.88
C GLU A 202 -2.54 23.12 -6.34
N GLU A 203 -2.67 24.44 -6.20
CA GLU A 203 -3.95 25.05 -5.79
C GLU A 203 -5.06 24.78 -6.81
N THR A 204 -4.76 24.90 -8.10
CA THR A 204 -5.71 24.61 -9.19
C THR A 204 -6.14 23.14 -9.17
N ILE A 205 -5.22 22.20 -8.97
CA ILE A 205 -5.52 20.77 -8.88
C ILE A 205 -6.37 20.48 -7.65
N ASN A 206 -6.06 21.06 -6.49
CA ASN A 206 -6.87 20.89 -5.28
C ASN A 206 -8.31 21.42 -5.49
N GLN A 207 -8.45 22.60 -6.10
CA GLN A 207 -9.77 23.15 -6.45
C GLN A 207 -10.50 22.29 -7.48
N TYR A 208 -9.80 21.77 -8.49
CA TYR A 208 -10.37 20.85 -9.47
C TYR A 208 -10.90 19.58 -8.79
N MET A 209 -10.10 18.96 -7.92
CA MET A 209 -10.46 17.74 -7.21
C MET A 209 -11.65 17.94 -6.27
N GLU A 210 -11.74 19.10 -5.63
CA GLU A 210 -12.82 19.44 -4.70
C GLU A 210 -14.10 19.87 -5.43
N LEU A 211 -13.99 20.76 -6.42
CA LEU A 211 -15.13 21.50 -6.97
C LEU A 211 -15.72 20.88 -8.24
N TYR A 212 -14.93 20.16 -9.05
CA TYR A 212 -15.40 19.58 -10.31
C TYR A 212 -16.18 18.28 -10.06
N THR A 213 -17.51 18.34 -10.20
CA THR A 213 -18.43 17.24 -9.85
C THR A 213 -18.17 15.94 -10.60
N PRO A 214 -17.86 15.94 -11.92
CA PRO A 214 -17.56 14.71 -12.64
C PRO A 214 -16.33 13.97 -12.08
N TYR A 215 -15.29 14.71 -11.68
CA TYR A 215 -14.12 14.11 -11.05
C TYR A 215 -14.44 13.54 -9.67
N SER A 216 -15.04 14.34 -8.79
CA SER A 216 -15.31 13.90 -7.41
C SER A 216 -16.29 12.72 -7.35
N SER A 217 -17.25 12.66 -8.28
CA SER A 217 -18.17 11.52 -8.42
C SER A 217 -17.43 10.25 -8.85
N LEU A 218 -16.58 10.33 -9.88
CA LEU A 218 -15.79 9.18 -10.35
C LEU A 218 -14.79 8.69 -9.29
N VAL A 219 -14.15 9.60 -8.54
CA VAL A 219 -13.26 9.22 -7.43
C VAL A 219 -14.04 8.50 -6.33
N THR A 220 -15.24 8.98 -6.02
CA THR A 220 -16.12 8.31 -5.03
C THR A 220 -16.50 6.91 -5.49
N SER A 221 -16.90 6.74 -6.75
CA SER A 221 -17.19 5.44 -7.33
C SER A 221 -15.96 4.52 -7.33
N TYR A 222 -14.79 5.03 -7.75
CA TYR A 222 -13.54 4.28 -7.74
C TYR A 222 -13.17 3.79 -6.33
N ASN A 223 -13.25 4.66 -5.32
CA ASN A 223 -12.95 4.30 -3.95
C ASN A 223 -13.90 3.22 -3.43
N GLN A 224 -15.21 3.32 -3.70
CA GLN A 224 -16.19 2.30 -3.33
C GLN A 224 -15.90 0.95 -4.01
N GLU A 225 -15.52 0.98 -5.29
CA GLU A 225 -15.19 -0.23 -6.05
C GLU A 225 -13.91 -0.91 -5.52
N ILE A 226 -12.89 -0.12 -5.18
CA ILE A 226 -11.63 -0.58 -4.59
C ILE A 226 -11.84 -1.12 -3.17
N ASP A 227 -12.64 -0.44 -2.34
CA ASP A 227 -12.95 -0.91 -0.99
C ASP A 227 -13.68 -2.26 -1.04
N THR A 228 -14.65 -2.39 -1.94
CA THR A 228 -15.35 -3.67 -2.18
C THR A 228 -14.37 -4.76 -2.62
N PHE A 229 -13.46 -4.44 -3.54
CA PHE A 229 -12.41 -5.36 -3.97
C PHE A 229 -11.52 -5.82 -2.81
N TYR A 230 -11.07 -4.90 -1.96
CA TYR A 230 -10.27 -5.25 -0.78
C TYR A 230 -11.06 -6.07 0.24
N GLN A 231 -12.33 -5.78 0.48
CA GLN A 231 -13.18 -6.59 1.36
C GLN A 231 -13.32 -8.04 0.88
N ILE A 232 -13.43 -8.27 -0.44
CA ILE A 232 -13.43 -9.62 -1.01
C ILE A 232 -12.10 -10.33 -0.73
N LYS A 233 -10.96 -9.66 -0.96
CA LYS A 233 -9.62 -10.21 -0.69
C LYS A 233 -9.42 -10.54 0.78
N ILE A 234 -9.83 -9.64 1.68
CA ILE A 234 -9.79 -9.84 3.13
C ILE A 234 -10.64 -11.05 3.53
N THR A 235 -11.82 -11.21 2.93
CA THR A 235 -12.71 -12.36 3.20
C THR A 235 -12.03 -13.68 2.85
N ILE A 236 -11.48 -13.79 1.63
CA ILE A 236 -10.74 -14.98 1.17
C ILE A 236 -9.57 -15.28 2.12
N LEU A 237 -8.87 -14.23 2.54
CA LEU A 237 -7.72 -14.34 3.42
C LEU A 237 -8.10 -14.81 4.84
N LEU A 238 -9.17 -14.27 5.42
CA LEU A 238 -9.66 -14.69 6.73
C LEU A 238 -10.16 -16.13 6.72
N ILE A 239 -10.86 -16.55 5.66
CA ILE A 239 -11.26 -17.96 5.48
C ILE A 239 -10.04 -18.86 5.35
N SER A 240 -9.05 -18.47 4.54
CA SER A 240 -7.80 -19.21 4.34
C SER A 240 -7.04 -19.38 5.65
N TYR A 241 -6.94 -18.31 6.44
CA TYR A 241 -6.34 -18.32 7.76
C TYR A 241 -7.09 -19.23 8.73
N PHE A 242 -8.42 -19.13 8.78
CA PHE A 242 -9.28 -19.96 9.63
C PHE A 242 -9.12 -21.46 9.32
N ILE A 243 -9.00 -21.82 8.05
CA ILE A 243 -8.75 -23.22 7.64
C ILE A 243 -7.33 -23.65 8.05
N ALA A 244 -6.31 -22.85 7.73
CA ALA A 244 -4.92 -23.18 8.02
C ALA A 244 -4.67 -23.41 9.52
N ILE A 245 -5.20 -22.51 10.35
CA ILE A 245 -4.98 -22.56 11.80
C ILE A 245 -5.78 -23.68 12.47
N THR A 246 -6.99 -23.97 11.97
CA THR A 246 -7.76 -25.15 12.36
C THR A 246 -7.00 -26.44 12.04
N ILE A 247 -6.39 -26.54 10.86
CA ILE A 247 -5.60 -27.72 10.49
C ILE A 247 -4.43 -27.92 11.46
N ILE A 248 -3.64 -26.87 11.72
CA ILE A 248 -2.39 -26.99 12.47
C ILE A 248 -2.61 -27.15 13.97
N TYR A 249 -3.56 -26.41 14.55
CA TYR A 249 -3.72 -26.34 16.01
C TYR A 249 -4.96 -27.06 16.54
N PHE A 250 -5.80 -27.62 15.66
CA PHE A 250 -6.91 -28.48 16.08
C PHE A 250 -6.86 -29.86 15.42
N VAL A 251 -6.82 -29.95 14.09
CA VAL A 251 -6.85 -31.24 13.38
C VAL A 251 -5.62 -32.09 13.70
N PHE A 252 -4.40 -31.54 13.58
CA PHE A 252 -3.19 -32.28 13.93
C PHE A 252 -3.15 -32.75 15.39
N PRO A 253 -3.44 -31.90 16.40
CA PRO A 253 -3.59 -32.35 17.79
C PRO A 253 -4.61 -33.48 18.00
N CYS A 254 -5.70 -33.51 17.24
CA CYS A 254 -6.68 -34.59 17.30
C CYS A 254 -6.16 -35.89 16.65
N ILE A 255 -5.45 -35.80 15.52
CA ILE A 255 -4.89 -36.97 14.81
C ILE A 255 -3.71 -37.57 15.57
N PHE A 256 -2.76 -36.74 16.02
CA PHE A 256 -1.53 -37.19 16.67
C PHE A 256 -1.70 -37.52 18.15
N LYS A 257 -2.84 -37.13 18.74
CA LYS A 257 -3.18 -37.26 20.16
C LYS A 257 -2.21 -36.49 21.06
N ASP A 258 -2.53 -36.41 22.35
CA ASP A 258 -1.74 -35.71 23.38
C ASP A 258 -1.42 -34.24 23.03
N GLY A 259 -2.34 -33.57 22.31
CA GLY A 259 -2.23 -32.16 21.95
C GLY A 259 -1.05 -31.81 21.03
N LYS A 260 -0.50 -32.80 20.31
CA LYS A 260 0.69 -32.63 19.46
C LYS A 260 0.37 -31.92 18.14
N THR A 261 1.04 -30.79 17.89
CA THR A 261 1.14 -30.23 16.54
C THR A 261 2.14 -31.03 15.69
N LEU A 262 2.24 -30.71 14.40
CA LEU A 262 3.18 -31.35 13.47
C LEU A 262 4.62 -31.30 14.00
N PHE A 263 5.10 -30.10 14.38
CA PHE A 263 6.47 -29.97 14.85
C PHE A 263 6.67 -30.46 16.29
N MET A 264 5.64 -30.42 17.14
CA MET A 264 5.74 -31.11 18.44
C MET A 264 6.02 -32.61 18.26
N LYS A 265 5.33 -33.25 17.31
CA LYS A 265 5.55 -34.66 16.97
C LYS A 265 6.96 -34.91 16.42
N LEU A 266 7.44 -34.09 15.47
CA LEU A 266 8.79 -34.23 14.90
C LEU A 266 9.89 -34.05 15.95
N PHE A 267 9.71 -33.15 16.92
CA PHE A 267 10.69 -32.87 17.98
C PHE A 267 10.51 -33.73 19.24
N SER A 268 9.65 -34.75 19.20
CA SER A 268 9.34 -35.65 20.32
C SER A 268 8.89 -34.88 21.56
N LEU A 269 7.92 -33.98 21.39
CA LEU A 269 7.24 -33.23 22.43
C LEU A 269 5.79 -33.68 22.53
N LYS A 270 5.19 -33.56 23.71
CA LYS A 270 3.76 -33.78 23.93
C LYS A 270 3.17 -32.74 24.87
N ALA A 271 1.86 -32.55 24.82
CA ALA A 271 1.12 -31.78 25.81
C ALA A 271 0.52 -32.73 26.86
N THR A 272 0.57 -32.33 28.13
CA THR A 272 -0.12 -32.99 29.25
C THR A 272 -0.91 -31.95 30.03
N SER A 273 -1.91 -32.38 30.78
CA SER A 273 -2.57 -31.46 31.72
C SER A 273 -1.58 -31.01 32.81
N ILE A 274 -1.92 -29.96 33.54
CA ILE A 274 -1.18 -29.55 34.74
C ILE A 274 -1.05 -30.70 35.77
N GLU A 275 -2.01 -31.61 35.77
CA GLU A 275 -2.09 -32.78 36.65
C GLU A 275 -1.44 -34.03 36.04
N ASN A 276 -0.72 -33.88 34.92
CA ASN A 276 -0.08 -34.95 34.14
C ASN A 276 -1.06 -35.97 33.51
N GLU A 277 -2.30 -35.56 33.31
CA GLU A 277 -3.29 -36.37 32.61
C GLU A 277 -3.19 -36.22 31.10
N GLN A 278 -3.78 -37.18 30.40
CA GLN A 278 -3.89 -37.14 28.94
C GLN A 278 -4.79 -35.98 28.51
N ILE A 279 -4.35 -35.25 27.48
CA ILE A 279 -5.11 -34.13 26.93
C ILE A 279 -6.37 -34.63 26.22
N THR A 280 -7.53 -34.15 26.66
CA THR A 280 -8.82 -34.36 26.00
C THR A 280 -9.10 -33.24 24.99
N TRP A 281 -10.06 -33.48 24.09
CA TRP A 281 -10.40 -32.56 22.99
C TRP A 281 -10.82 -31.13 23.42
N PRO A 282 -11.48 -30.88 24.57
CA PRO A 282 -11.86 -29.52 24.95
C PRO A 282 -10.65 -28.62 25.20
N PHE A 283 -9.57 -29.16 25.78
CA PHE A 283 -8.34 -28.41 25.98
C PHE A 283 -7.71 -28.01 24.64
N ASN A 284 -7.72 -28.90 23.63
CA ASN A 284 -7.23 -28.59 22.29
C ASN A 284 -8.03 -27.46 21.64
N ILE A 285 -9.36 -27.41 21.83
CA ILE A 285 -10.20 -26.31 21.34
C ILE A 285 -9.84 -24.99 22.00
N ILE A 286 -9.75 -24.95 23.33
CA ILE A 286 -9.40 -23.72 24.05
C ILE A 286 -8.03 -23.21 23.57
N LYS A 287 -7.05 -24.11 23.43
CA LYS A 287 -5.72 -23.76 22.91
C LYS A 287 -5.79 -23.24 21.47
N ALA A 288 -6.56 -23.88 20.59
CA ALA A 288 -6.73 -23.45 19.21
C ALA A 288 -7.39 -22.06 19.11
N ILE A 289 -8.42 -21.78 19.90
CA ILE A 289 -9.08 -20.46 19.97
C ILE A 289 -8.09 -19.40 20.46
N CYS A 290 -7.31 -19.68 21.51
CA CYS A 290 -6.28 -18.74 21.96
C CYS A 290 -5.25 -18.46 20.86
N LEU A 291 -4.76 -19.51 20.17
CA LEU A 291 -3.79 -19.35 19.09
C LEU A 291 -4.38 -18.64 17.87
N PHE A 292 -5.68 -18.83 17.60
CA PHE A 292 -6.43 -18.07 16.58
C PHE A 292 -6.36 -16.57 16.78
N ILE A 293 -6.51 -16.10 18.02
CA ILE A 293 -6.42 -14.69 18.35
C ILE A 293 -4.96 -14.23 18.38
N ILE A 294 -4.07 -15.03 18.99
CA ILE A 294 -2.63 -14.69 19.13
C ILE A 294 -1.94 -14.54 17.77
N TYR A 295 -2.33 -15.31 16.75
CA TYR A 295 -1.67 -15.31 15.44
C TYR A 295 -2.41 -14.52 14.35
N MET A 296 -3.31 -13.60 14.73
CA MET A 296 -3.99 -12.68 13.81
C MET A 296 -3.07 -11.76 12.98
N ILE A 297 -1.78 -11.70 13.30
CA ILE A 297 -0.77 -11.06 12.44
C ILE A 297 -0.59 -11.77 11.09
N ILE A 298 -0.89 -13.08 10.99
CA ILE A 298 -0.68 -13.87 9.76
C ILE A 298 -1.45 -13.31 8.56
N PRO A 299 -2.78 -13.06 8.64
CA PRO A 299 -3.52 -12.38 7.58
C PRO A 299 -2.84 -11.09 7.10
N SER A 300 -2.41 -10.21 7.99
CA SER A 300 -1.79 -8.94 7.60
C SER A 300 -0.46 -9.14 6.85
N LEU A 301 0.38 -10.09 7.30
CA LEU A 301 1.63 -10.41 6.60
C LEU A 301 1.38 -10.98 5.20
N VAL A 302 0.43 -11.92 5.08
CA VAL A 302 0.04 -12.48 3.79
C VAL A 302 -0.52 -11.39 2.88
N GLY A 303 -1.37 -10.51 3.40
CA GLY A 303 -1.98 -9.43 2.63
C GLY A 303 -0.97 -8.45 2.04
N ILE A 304 0.04 -8.07 2.82
CA ILE A 304 1.16 -7.23 2.33
C ILE A 304 1.91 -7.94 1.20
N ILE A 305 2.17 -9.24 1.35
CA ILE A 305 2.97 -10.01 0.37
C ILE A 305 2.22 -10.21 -0.95
N VAL A 306 0.92 -10.51 -0.89
CA VAL A 306 0.12 -10.85 -2.08
C VAL A 306 -0.08 -9.65 -3.01
N LEU A 307 -0.44 -8.49 -2.45
CA LEU A 307 -0.70 -7.30 -3.27
C LEU A 307 0.56 -6.46 -3.52
N GLY A 308 1.54 -6.54 -2.62
CA GLY A 308 2.78 -5.77 -2.70
C GLY A 308 2.58 -4.26 -2.54
N GLY A 309 3.69 -3.57 -2.28
CA GLY A 309 3.79 -2.11 -2.30
C GLY A 309 2.70 -1.39 -1.48
N TYR A 310 2.20 -0.30 -2.04
CA TYR A 310 1.19 0.55 -1.40
C TYR A 310 -0.19 -0.12 -1.34
N SER A 311 -0.57 -0.92 -2.35
CA SER A 311 -1.88 -1.58 -2.39
C SER A 311 -2.04 -2.62 -1.27
N GLY A 312 -0.99 -3.36 -0.94
CA GLY A 312 -1.00 -4.27 0.21
C GLY A 312 -1.13 -3.54 1.55
N ILE A 313 -0.54 -2.36 1.67
CA ILE A 313 -0.69 -1.50 2.85
C ILE A 313 -2.14 -1.01 2.93
N LEU A 314 -2.68 -0.43 1.85
CA LEU A 314 -4.07 0.04 1.83
C LEU A 314 -5.06 -1.05 2.26
N MET A 315 -4.91 -2.26 1.72
CA MET A 315 -5.81 -3.37 2.04
C MET A 315 -5.82 -3.70 3.54
N ILE A 316 -4.67 -3.68 4.23
CA ILE A 316 -4.67 -4.01 5.67
C ILE A 316 -5.25 -2.87 6.54
N PHE A 317 -5.32 -1.65 6.01
CA PHE A 317 -5.97 -0.50 6.64
C PHE A 317 -7.47 -0.40 6.31
N THR A 318 -7.93 -1.00 5.21
CA THR A 318 -9.35 -1.09 4.86
C THR A 318 -10.14 -1.73 6.00
N TYR A 319 -11.24 -1.09 6.37
CA TYR A 319 -12.16 -1.62 7.36
C TYR A 319 -12.97 -2.78 6.77
N PHE A 320 -13.00 -3.88 7.50
CA PHE A 320 -13.85 -5.03 7.21
C PHE A 320 -15.17 -4.87 7.97
N LEU A 321 -16.29 -4.83 7.23
CA LEU A 321 -17.65 -4.63 7.76
C LEU A 321 -17.79 -3.40 8.67
N ASP A 322 -16.98 -2.35 8.44
CA ASP A 322 -16.92 -1.13 9.25
C ASP A 322 -16.57 -1.33 10.74
N ILE A 323 -16.07 -2.51 11.13
CA ILE A 323 -15.79 -2.84 12.54
C ILE A 323 -14.29 -2.79 12.84
N PHE A 324 -13.47 -3.48 12.05
CA PHE A 324 -12.03 -3.62 12.32
C PHE A 324 -11.23 -3.65 11.02
N ASN A 325 -9.95 -3.29 11.09
CA ASN A 325 -9.00 -3.52 10.00
C ASN A 325 -7.93 -4.53 10.43
N LEU A 326 -7.28 -5.17 9.44
CA LEU A 326 -6.28 -6.20 9.69
C LEU A 326 -5.04 -5.63 10.41
N PHE A 327 -4.72 -4.35 10.21
CA PHE A 327 -3.64 -3.68 10.91
C PHE A 327 -3.85 -3.65 12.44
N SER A 328 -5.04 -3.27 12.89
CA SER A 328 -5.39 -3.23 14.32
C SER A 328 -5.33 -4.62 14.95
N LEU A 329 -5.80 -5.65 14.23
CA LEU A 329 -5.71 -7.05 14.66
C LEU A 329 -4.26 -7.55 14.73
N ALA A 330 -3.40 -7.13 13.80
CA ALA A 330 -1.98 -7.44 13.83
C ALA A 330 -1.28 -6.81 15.06
N ILE A 331 -1.59 -5.56 15.39
CA ILE A 331 -1.06 -4.92 16.61
C ILE A 331 -1.48 -5.70 17.86
N LEU A 332 -2.77 -6.04 17.97
CA LEU A 332 -3.27 -6.84 19.09
C LEU A 332 -2.56 -8.20 19.17
N SER A 333 -2.38 -8.86 18.02
CA SER A 333 -1.64 -10.13 17.90
C SER A 333 -0.19 -10.00 18.38
N ILE A 334 0.53 -8.95 17.98
CA ILE A 334 1.91 -8.69 18.43
C ILE A 334 1.95 -8.52 19.96
N LEU A 335 1.05 -7.73 20.52
CA LEU A 335 0.96 -7.53 21.97
C LEU A 335 0.70 -8.86 22.70
N LEU A 336 -0.21 -9.69 22.18
CA LEU A 336 -0.50 -11.02 22.73
C LEU A 336 0.67 -11.99 22.60
N ILE A 337 1.44 -11.94 21.50
CA ILE A 337 2.67 -12.73 21.33
C ILE A 337 3.70 -12.32 22.38
N ILE A 338 3.92 -11.01 22.58
CA ILE A 338 4.84 -10.48 23.60
C ILE A 338 4.39 -10.93 25.01
N CYS A 339 3.11 -10.76 25.33
CA CYS A 339 2.54 -11.25 26.59
C CYS A 339 2.76 -12.76 26.75
N SER A 340 2.50 -13.54 25.71
CA SER A 340 2.71 -14.99 25.72
C SER A 340 4.17 -15.37 25.97
N MET A 341 5.13 -14.62 25.38
CA MET A 341 6.56 -14.79 25.67
C MET A 341 6.88 -14.46 27.12
N LEU A 342 6.42 -13.32 27.64
CA LEU A 342 6.62 -12.93 29.04
C LEU A 342 6.07 -13.98 30.03
N PHE A 343 4.92 -14.59 29.72
CA PHE A 343 4.34 -15.67 30.51
C PHE A 343 5.27 -16.89 30.67
N THR A 344 6.05 -17.23 29.63
CA THR A 344 7.03 -18.34 29.71
C THR A 344 8.19 -18.05 30.68
N PHE A 345 8.48 -16.78 30.93
CA PHE A 345 9.50 -16.35 31.89
C PHE A 345 8.96 -16.29 33.31
N THR A 346 7.71 -15.85 33.51
CA THR A 346 7.09 -15.78 34.85
C THR A 346 6.74 -17.16 35.38
N LYS A 347 6.25 -18.08 34.54
CA LYS A 347 5.98 -19.49 34.91
C LYS A 347 7.22 -20.37 34.81
N LYS A 348 8.28 -20.07 35.58
CA LYS A 348 9.61 -20.72 35.47
C LYS A 348 9.57 -22.26 35.49
N GLU A 349 8.75 -22.86 36.33
CA GLU A 349 8.70 -24.33 36.52
C GLU A 349 8.04 -25.07 35.34
N LYS A 350 6.91 -24.58 34.84
CA LYS A 350 6.13 -25.22 33.77
C LYS A 350 6.44 -24.66 32.38
N LYS A 351 7.03 -23.46 32.32
CA LYS A 351 7.39 -22.69 31.10
C LYS A 351 6.19 -22.49 30.16
N GLN A 352 5.00 -22.28 30.72
CA GLN A 352 3.75 -22.19 29.96
C GLN A 352 3.68 -20.90 29.11
N THR A 353 3.17 -21.01 27.89
CA THR A 353 2.72 -19.85 27.10
C THR A 353 1.32 -19.42 27.55
N PHE A 354 0.83 -18.26 27.08
CA PHE A 354 -0.52 -17.80 27.41
C PHE A 354 -1.60 -18.81 26.97
N SER A 355 -1.51 -19.33 25.75
CA SER A 355 -2.46 -20.32 25.22
C SER A 355 -2.47 -21.62 26.00
N GLU A 356 -1.31 -22.05 26.50
CA GLU A 356 -1.17 -23.26 27.33
C GLU A 356 -1.70 -23.04 28.74
N PHE A 357 -1.47 -21.86 29.31
CA PHE A 357 -2.03 -21.50 30.60
C PHE A 357 -3.56 -21.49 30.54
N ALA A 358 -4.15 -20.84 29.52
CA ALA A 358 -5.60 -20.79 29.33
C ALA A 358 -6.23 -22.19 29.10
N SER A 359 -5.49 -23.09 28.45
CA SER A 359 -5.92 -24.48 28.21
C SER A 359 -5.43 -25.46 29.26
N LEU A 360 -4.90 -25.01 30.41
CA LEU A 360 -4.38 -25.88 31.48
C LEU A 360 -3.38 -26.95 31.00
N MET A 361 -2.66 -26.68 29.91
CA MET A 361 -1.69 -27.59 29.30
C MET A 361 -0.25 -27.23 29.69
N VAL A 362 0.61 -28.23 29.67
CA VAL A 362 2.07 -28.07 29.75
C VAL A 362 2.70 -28.90 28.64
N VAL A 363 3.63 -28.30 27.89
CA VAL A 363 4.42 -29.02 26.88
C VAL A 363 5.67 -29.60 27.52
N ILE A 364 5.86 -30.92 27.40
CA ILE A 364 6.99 -31.67 27.96
C ILE A 364 7.68 -32.49 26.86
N GLU A 365 8.88 -32.98 27.15
CA GLU A 365 9.53 -33.97 26.28
C GLU A 365 8.77 -35.30 26.37
N ASP A 366 8.62 -35.98 25.24
CA ASP A 366 7.97 -37.29 25.19
C ASP A 366 8.99 -38.36 25.63
N PRO A 367 8.79 -39.03 26.79
CA PRO A 367 9.76 -39.98 27.33
C PRO A 367 9.86 -41.29 26.53
N ASN A 368 8.92 -41.58 25.65
CA ASN A 368 8.91 -42.78 24.80
C ASN A 368 8.84 -42.40 23.31
N PRO A 369 9.92 -41.84 22.72
CA PRO A 369 9.99 -41.75 21.27
C PRO A 369 10.05 -43.18 20.73
N LYS A 370 9.04 -43.62 19.96
CA LYS A 370 9.11 -44.93 19.29
C LYS A 370 10.37 -44.93 18.44
N SER A 371 11.28 -45.88 18.67
CA SER A 371 12.50 -46.05 17.89
C SER A 371 12.49 -47.38 17.16
N ILE A 372 12.95 -47.39 15.91
CA ILE A 372 13.25 -48.61 15.17
C ILE A 372 14.76 -48.69 15.02
N ASN A 373 15.31 -49.86 15.38
CA ASN A 373 16.72 -50.14 15.23
C ASN A 373 16.95 -50.84 13.89
N VAL A 374 17.62 -50.17 12.94
CA VAL A 374 17.97 -50.74 11.64
C VAL A 374 19.49 -50.79 11.55
N ASN A 375 20.04 -51.99 11.41
CA ASN A 375 21.50 -52.24 11.32
C ASN A 375 22.32 -51.56 12.45
N GLY A 376 21.83 -51.64 13.68
CA GLY A 376 22.51 -51.08 14.86
C GLY A 376 22.43 -49.56 15.00
N LYS A 377 21.69 -48.87 14.11
CA LYS A 377 21.36 -47.45 14.25
C LYS A 377 19.91 -47.29 14.70
N THR A 378 19.75 -46.60 15.81
CA THR A 378 18.44 -46.23 16.37
C THR A 378 17.87 -45.05 15.60
N PHE A 379 16.81 -45.28 14.82
CA PHE A 379 16.04 -44.25 14.14
C PHE A 379 14.79 -43.94 14.97
N ILE A 380 14.63 -42.68 15.38
CA ILE A 380 13.41 -42.22 16.05
C ILE A 380 12.32 -42.13 14.99
N ILE A 381 11.27 -42.94 15.12
CA ILE A 381 10.13 -42.94 14.20
C ILE A 381 8.98 -42.20 14.88
N SER A 382 8.68 -41.00 14.37
CA SER A 382 7.40 -40.36 14.63
C SER A 382 6.33 -41.00 13.74
N GLN A 383 5.57 -41.97 14.27
CA GLN A 383 4.35 -42.46 13.60
C GLN A 383 3.28 -41.39 13.56
#